data_AF-A0A0R2JE10-F1
#
_entry.id   AF-A0A0R2JE10-F1
#
_cell.length_a   1.000
_cell.length_b   1.000
_cell.length_c   1.000
_cell.angle_alpha   90.00
_cell.angle_beta   90.00
_cell.angle_gamma   90.00
#
_symmetry.space_group_name_H-M   'P 1'
#
loop_
_entity.id
_entity.type
_entity.pdbx_description
1 polymer ?
#
loop_
_entity_poly.entity_id
_entity_poly.type
_entity_poly.pdbx_seq_one_letter_code
_entity_poly.pdbx_strand_id
1 'polypeptide(L)'
;MAYSKDEVVAWVENLHLSTWGPTTVDWNDQIHRVHVTVADGGSEKVRKEIEKAVQSEIDNHTTNPDDAEDFLAHLYVTDYMPED
;
A
#
# COMPACT_ATOMS: atom_id res chain seq x y z
N MET A 1 -10.17 -0.11 -14.08
CA MET A 1 -8.90 -0.35 -14.82
C MET A 1 -7.92 -0.71 -13.73
N ALA A 2 -7.07 -1.73 -13.90
CA ALA A 2 -6.05 -1.98 -12.88
C ALA A 2 -5.07 -0.79 -12.87
N TYR A 3 -4.62 -0.36 -11.70
CA TYR A 3 -3.65 0.74 -11.58
C TYR A 3 -2.43 0.50 -12.48
N SER A 4 -1.77 1.56 -12.92
CA SER A 4 -0.42 1.45 -13.49
C SER A 4 0.63 1.51 -12.37
N LYS A 5 1.82 0.94 -12.62
CA LYS A 5 2.95 0.99 -11.67
C LYS A 5 3.19 2.40 -11.14
N ASP A 6 3.20 3.41 -12.01
CA ASP A 6 3.45 4.81 -11.66
C ASP A 6 2.41 5.35 -10.68
N GLU A 7 1.15 4.97 -10.84
CA GLU A 7 0.08 5.40 -9.94
C GLU A 7 0.24 4.75 -8.56
N VAL A 8 0.55 3.46 -8.52
CA VAL A 8 0.82 2.74 -7.26
C VAL A 8 2.05 3.29 -6.54
N VAL A 9 3.11 3.66 -7.28
CA VAL A 9 4.28 4.32 -6.70
C VAL A 9 3.91 5.70 -6.15
N ALA A 10 3.14 6.50 -6.90
CA ALA A 10 2.67 7.79 -6.43
C ALA A 10 1.81 7.67 -5.16
N TRP A 11 0.99 6.62 -5.05
CA TRP A 11 0.24 6.30 -3.83
C TRP A 11 1.14 5.96 -2.65
N VAL A 12 2.13 5.10 -2.87
CA VAL A 12 3.13 4.75 -1.85
C VAL A 12 3.88 6.00 -1.35
N GLU A 13 4.17 6.94 -2.25
CA GLU A 13 4.81 8.22 -1.92
C GLU A 13 3.85 9.20 -1.21
N ASN A 14 2.64 9.41 -1.74
CA ASN A 14 1.63 10.32 -1.17
C ASN A 14 1.19 9.90 0.23
N LEU A 15 1.06 8.58 0.45
CA LEU A 15 0.75 8.02 1.76
C LEU A 15 1.98 7.93 2.67
N HIS A 16 3.16 8.32 2.18
CA HIS A 16 4.42 8.28 2.90
C HIS A 16 4.72 6.90 3.51
N LEU A 17 4.37 5.80 2.83
CA LEU A 17 4.51 4.43 3.37
C LEU A 17 5.96 4.06 3.64
N SER A 18 6.88 4.62 2.86
CA SER A 18 8.32 4.51 3.05
C SER A 18 8.79 5.00 4.43
N THR A 19 8.01 5.85 5.10
CA THR A 19 8.32 6.32 6.46
C THR A 19 7.93 5.32 7.55
N TRP A 20 7.09 4.33 7.23
CA TRP A 20 6.58 3.35 8.20
C TRP A 20 7.36 2.04 8.18
N GLY A 21 8.22 1.86 7.18
CA GLY A 21 9.13 0.73 7.04
C GLY A 21 9.67 0.60 5.61
N PRO A 22 10.58 -0.35 5.37
CA PRO A 22 11.01 -0.70 4.03
C PRO A 22 9.83 -1.12 3.16
N THR A 23 9.46 -0.24 2.24
CA THR A 23 8.39 -0.49 1.26
C THR A 23 9.00 -0.95 -0.06
N THR A 24 8.54 -2.11 -0.55
CA THR A 24 8.94 -2.66 -1.85
C THR A 24 7.71 -2.76 -2.74
N VAL A 25 7.70 -2.03 -3.86
CA VAL A 25 6.62 -2.12 -4.84
C VAL A 25 7.01 -3.15 -5.89
N ASP A 26 6.44 -4.36 -5.81
CA ASP A 26 6.69 -5.44 -6.77
C ASP A 26 5.59 -5.43 -7.84
N TRP A 27 5.78 -4.55 -8.82
CA TRP A 27 4.82 -4.39 -9.90
C TRP A 27 5.20 -5.25 -11.11
N ASN A 28 4.41 -6.29 -11.34
CA ASN A 28 4.42 -7.13 -12.53
C ASN A 28 2.97 -7.26 -13.03
N ASP A 29 2.73 -7.12 -14.34
CA ASP A 29 1.39 -7.28 -14.97
C ASP A 29 0.63 -8.56 -14.55
N GLN A 30 1.33 -9.58 -14.06
CA GLN A 30 0.73 -10.84 -13.62
C GLN A 30 0.37 -10.87 -12.12
N ILE A 31 1.01 -10.05 -11.29
CA ILE A 31 0.98 -10.21 -9.83
C ILE A 31 0.48 -8.94 -9.13
N HIS A 32 0.60 -7.76 -9.76
CA HIS A 32 0.20 -6.44 -9.26
C HIS A 32 0.34 -6.35 -7.73
N ARG A 33 1.55 -6.29 -7.16
CA ARG A 33 1.70 -6.43 -5.71
C ARG A 33 2.42 -5.25 -5.07
N VAL A 34 1.84 -4.72 -4.01
CA VAL A 34 2.50 -3.72 -3.15
C VAL A 34 2.90 -4.41 -1.86
N HIS A 35 4.19 -4.51 -1.58
CA HIS A 35 4.67 -5.19 -0.37
C HIS A 35 5.34 -4.21 0.58
N VAL A 36 4.65 -3.90 1.68
CA VAL A 36 5.18 -3.06 2.76
C VAL A 36 5.71 -3.97 3.86
N THR A 37 7.00 -3.87 4.17
CA THR A 37 7.60 -4.55 5.32
C THR A 37 7.78 -3.52 6.43
N VAL A 38 7.29 -3.82 7.63
CA VAL A 38 7.32 -2.90 8.77
C VAL A 38 8.05 -3.51 9.96
N ALA A 39 8.43 -2.69 10.94
CA ALA A 39 9.02 -3.21 12.17
C ALA A 39 8.08 -4.21 12.89
N ASP A 40 8.67 -5.15 13.62
CA ASP A 40 7.98 -6.26 14.29
C ASP A 40 6.75 -5.81 15.10
N GLY A 41 5.62 -6.48 14.87
CA GLY A 41 4.32 -6.21 15.51
C GLY A 41 3.60 -4.95 15.02
N GLY A 42 4.05 -4.33 13.93
CA GLY A 42 3.51 -3.10 13.36
C GLY A 42 2.54 -3.29 12.20
N SER A 43 2.49 -4.49 11.59
CA SER A 43 1.82 -4.70 10.28
C SER A 43 0.34 -4.38 10.29
N GLU A 44 -0.41 -4.84 11.30
CA GLU A 44 -1.85 -4.61 11.39
C GLU A 44 -2.19 -3.13 11.62
N LYS A 45 -1.36 -2.44 12.41
CA LYS A 45 -1.51 -1.00 12.67
C LYS A 45 -1.24 -0.20 11.40
N VAL A 46 -0.14 -0.51 10.71
CA VAL A 46 0.20 0.12 9.43
C VAL A 46 -0.91 -0.14 8.41
N ARG A 47 -1.38 -1.38 8.27
CA ARG A 47 -2.48 -1.69 7.35
C ARG A 47 -3.71 -0.82 7.58
N LYS A 48 -4.17 -0.70 8.83
CA LYS A 48 -5.34 0.15 9.17
C LYS A 48 -5.13 1.62 8.86
N GLU A 49 -3.93 2.14 9.09
CA GLU A 49 -3.64 3.53 8.80
C GLU A 49 -3.54 3.79 7.28
N ILE A 50 -3.06 2.81 6.49
CA ILE A 50 -3.13 2.84 5.02
C ILE A 50 -4.59 2.84 4.54
N GLU A 51 -5.41 1.92 5.05
CA GLU A 51 -6.84 1.84 4.72
C GLU A 51 -7.57 3.15 5.01
N LYS A 52 -7.30 3.80 6.14
CA LYS A 52 -7.88 5.12 6.46
C LYS A 52 -7.44 6.20 5.50
N ALA A 53 -6.16 6.25 5.14
CA ALA A 53 -5.65 7.27 4.25
C ALA A 53 -6.20 7.10 2.83
N VAL A 54 -6.30 5.85 2.36
CA VAL A 54 -6.98 5.49 1.11
C VAL A 54 -8.45 5.90 1.15
N GLN A 55 -9.17 5.58 2.23
CA GLN A 55 -10.57 5.97 2.39
C GLN A 55 -10.75 7.50 2.39
N SER A 56 -9.80 8.24 2.95
CA SER A 56 -9.82 9.71 2.93
C SER A 56 -9.62 10.27 1.52
N GLU A 57 -8.79 9.66 0.69
CA GLU A 57 -8.63 10.04 -0.72
C GLU A 57 -9.92 9.80 -1.53
N ILE A 58 -10.61 8.69 -1.24
CA ILE A 58 -11.93 8.40 -1.84
C ILE A 58 -12.95 9.46 -1.42
N ASP A 59 -13.04 9.78 -0.12
CA ASP A 59 -14.00 10.77 0.41
C ASP A 59 -13.74 12.19 -0.12
N ASN A 60 -12.46 12.55 -0.30
CA ASN A 60 -12.04 13.82 -0.88
C ASN A 60 -12.19 13.87 -2.42
N HIS A 61 -12.62 12.79 -3.06
CA HIS A 61 -12.68 12.64 -4.52
C HIS A 61 -11.33 12.92 -5.22
N THR A 62 -10.21 12.73 -4.52
CA THR A 62 -8.86 12.86 -5.10
C THR A 62 -8.44 11.60 -5.84
N THR A 63 -9.14 10.50 -5.58
CA THR A 63 -9.00 9.24 -6.32
C THR A 63 -10.36 8.63 -6.66
N ASN A 64 -10.33 7.63 -7.53
CA ASN A 64 -11.47 6.82 -7.89
C ASN A 64 -11.60 5.62 -6.93
N PRO A 65 -12.79 5.35 -6.36
CA PRO A 65 -13.00 4.24 -5.44
C PRO A 65 -12.61 2.86 -6.00
N ASP A 66 -12.90 2.57 -7.27
CA ASP A 66 -12.51 1.30 -7.89
C ASP A 66 -10.99 1.09 -7.86
N ASP A 67 -10.24 2.16 -8.12
CA ASP A 67 -8.78 2.11 -8.16
C ASP A 67 -8.25 1.95 -6.73
N ALA A 68 -8.78 2.71 -5.78
CA ALA A 68 -8.44 2.59 -4.36
C ALA A 68 -8.68 1.19 -3.77
N GLU A 69 -9.80 0.55 -4.12
CA GLU A 69 -10.09 -0.84 -3.74
C GLU A 69 -9.09 -1.83 -4.37
N ASP A 70 -8.71 -1.61 -5.63
CA ASP A 70 -7.70 -2.43 -6.32
C ASP A 70 -6.33 -2.32 -5.64
N PHE A 71 -5.89 -1.11 -5.27
CA PHE A 71 -4.65 -0.91 -4.51
C PHE A 71 -4.67 -1.68 -3.18
N LEU A 72 -5.76 -1.59 -2.41
CA LEU A 72 -5.91 -2.27 -1.13
C LEU A 72 -5.96 -3.80 -1.28
N ALA A 73 -6.58 -4.31 -2.34
CA ALA A 73 -6.63 -5.74 -2.65
C ALA A 73 -5.22 -6.31 -2.93
N HIS A 74 -4.36 -5.49 -3.52
CA HIS A 74 -2.99 -5.82 -3.90
C HIS A 74 -1.93 -5.45 -2.85
N LEU A 75 -2.34 -4.80 -1.76
CA LEU A 75 -1.48 -4.39 -0.65
C LEU A 75 -1.24 -5.54 0.34
N TYR A 76 0.02 -5.92 0.46
CA TYR A 76 0.53 -6.85 1.46
C TYR A 76 1.39 -6.11 2.47
N VAL A 77 0.96 -6.09 3.72
CA VAL A 77 1.76 -5.58 4.83
C VAL A 77 2.22 -6.76 5.66
N THR A 78 3.52 -6.93 5.84
CA THR A 78 4.09 -7.98 6.69
C THR A 78 5.05 -7.39 7.71
N ASP A 79 5.11 -8.00 8.88
CA ASP A 79 6.15 -7.69 9.85
C ASP A 79 7.50 -8.19 9.35
N TYR A 80 8.55 -7.43 9.63
CA TYR A 80 9.91 -7.85 9.44
C TYR A 80 10.19 -8.98 10.44
N MET A 81 10.12 -10.22 9.96
CA MET A 81 10.63 -11.37 10.70
C MET A 81 12.11 -11.57 10.31
N PRO A 82 13.08 -11.24 11.18
CA PRO A 82 14.44 -11.73 10.98
C PRO A 82 14.40 -13.26 11.03
N GLU A 83 14.97 -13.91 10.02
CA GLU A 83 15.26 -15.35 10.09
C GLU A 83 16.22 -15.59 11.26
N ASP A 84 15.83 -16.47 12.20
CA ASP A 84 16.62 -16.88 13.38
C ASP A 84 17.86 -17.71 12.99
#